data_AF-A0A2M7VB57-F1
#
_entry.id   AF-A0A2M7VB57-F1
#
_cell.length_a   1.000
_cell.length_b   1.000
_cell.length_c   1.000
_cell.angle_alpha   90.00
_cell.angle_beta   90.00
_cell.angle_gamma   90.00
#
_symmetry.space_group_name_H-M   'P 1'
#
loop_
_entity.id
_entity.type
_entity.pdbx_description
1 polymer ?
#
loop_
_entity_poly.entity_id
_entity_poly.type
_entity_poly.pdbx_seq_one_letter_code
_entity_poly.pdbx_strand_id
1 'polypeptide(L)'
;MPLLSQDPKDKKYMMLGLRIVGDFGAIIAVPIIVFVLIGQWLEGKYGYAPWFTVGAFILAAFLSTKMIYKKAKQYGEEYKKLDKDVVNNKKEKDEKES
;
A
#
# COMPACT_ATOMS: atom_id res chain seq x y z
N MET A 1 17.30 -13.39 21.98
CA MET A 1 16.15 -12.48 21.86
C MET A 1 15.16 -13.10 20.90
N PRO A 2 13.93 -13.48 21.30
CA PRO A 2 12.94 -13.93 20.34
C PRO A 2 12.56 -12.72 19.47
N LEU A 3 12.97 -12.73 18.19
CA LEU A 3 12.65 -11.71 17.17
C LEU A 3 11.16 -11.66 16.79
N LEU A 4 10.34 -12.50 17.42
CA LEU A 4 8.90 -12.56 17.26
C LEU A 4 8.29 -12.64 18.66
N SER A 5 7.86 -11.50 19.21
CA SER A 5 6.98 -11.50 20.38
C SER A 5 5.69 -12.26 20.02
N GLN A 6 5.29 -13.21 20.87
CA GLN A 6 4.14 -14.09 20.66
C GLN A 6 2.78 -13.42 20.94
N ASP A 7 2.74 -12.09 21.08
CA ASP A 7 1.51 -11.38 21.36
C ASP A 7 0.60 -11.38 20.12
N PRO A 8 -0.67 -11.80 20.23
CA PRO A 8 -1.61 -11.78 19.11
C PRO A 8 -1.83 -10.39 18.52
N LYS A 9 -1.49 -9.32 19.24
CA LYS A 9 -1.51 -7.93 18.75
C LYS A 9 -0.45 -7.70 17.68
N ASP A 10 0.79 -8.06 17.96
CA ASP A 10 1.93 -7.85 17.06
C ASP A 10 1.72 -8.54 15.72
N LYS A 11 1.13 -9.75 15.73
CA LYS A 11 0.80 -10.49 14.51
C LYS A 11 -0.20 -9.76 13.62
N LYS A 12 -1.24 -9.14 14.22
CA LYS A 12 -2.27 -8.39 13.47
C LYS A 12 -1.68 -7.13 12.84
N TYR A 13 -0.86 -6.37 13.58
CA TYR A 13 -0.18 -5.20 13.02
C TYR A 13 0.82 -5.58 11.93
N MET A 14 1.54 -6.69 12.10
CA MET A 14 2.49 -7.17 11.09
C MET A 14 1.79 -7.62 9.80
N MET A 15 0.65 -8.32 9.89
CA MET A 15 -0.17 -8.66 8.72
C MET A 15 -0.74 -7.43 8.02
N LEU A 16 -1.23 -6.44 8.79
CA LEU A 16 -1.71 -5.18 8.25
C LEU A 16 -0.57 -4.43 7.53
N GLY A 17 0.60 -4.32 8.16
CA GLY A 17 1.78 -3.69 7.57
C GLY A 17 2.21 -4.36 6.26
N LEU A 18 2.26 -5.70 6.23
CA LEU A 18 2.60 -6.44 5.01
C LEU A 18 1.60 -6.18 3.88
N ARG A 19 0.30 -6.15 4.21
CA ARG A 19 -0.76 -5.82 3.25
C ARG A 19 -0.61 -4.40 2.72
N ILE A 20 -0.31 -3.43 3.59
CA ILE A 20 -0.08 -2.03 3.21
C ILE A 20 1.08 -1.92 2.22
N VAL A 21 2.22 -2.54 2.53
CA VAL A 21 3.41 -2.51 1.67
C VAL A 21 3.11 -3.14 0.31
N GLY A 22 2.48 -4.31 0.29
CA GLY A 22 2.10 -5.00 -0.95
C GLY A 22 1.13 -4.17 -1.80
N ASP A 23 0.12 -3.59 -1.17
CA ASP A 23 -0.90 -2.81 -1.87
C ASP A 23 -0.36 -1.48 -2.41
N PHE A 24 0.51 -0.78 -1.67
CA PHE A 24 1.17 0.42 -2.18
C PHE A 24 2.18 0.11 -3.27
N GLY A 25 2.97 -0.96 -3.11
CA GLY A 25 3.89 -1.43 -4.13
C GLY A 25 3.17 -1.73 -5.45
N ALA A 26 2.05 -2.46 -5.38
CA ALA A 26 1.24 -2.77 -6.56
C ALA A 26 0.64 -1.51 -7.21
N ILE A 27 0.14 -0.56 -6.42
CA ILE A 27 -0.45 0.70 -6.94
C ILE A 27 0.58 1.59 -7.65
N ILE A 28 1.87 1.47 -7.30
CA ILE A 28 2.93 2.22 -7.96
C ILE A 28 3.45 1.43 -9.17
N ALA A 29 3.77 0.15 -8.99
CA ALA A 29 4.38 -0.67 -10.03
C ALA A 29 3.46 -0.89 -11.23
N VAL A 30 2.18 -1.22 -10.98
CA VAL A 30 1.24 -1.59 -12.06
C VAL A 30 1.04 -0.42 -13.05
N PRO A 31 0.68 0.81 -12.61
CA PRO A 31 0.50 1.91 -13.54
C PRO A 31 1.79 2.28 -14.26
N ILE A 32 2.92 2.35 -13.55
CA ILE A 32 4.21 2.70 -14.16
C ILE A 32 4.55 1.73 -15.29
N ILE A 33 4.50 0.43 -15.03
CA ILE A 33 4.84 -0.59 -16.02
C ILE A 33 3.89 -0.52 -17.22
N VAL A 34 2.58 -0.45 -16.98
CA VAL A 34 1.58 -0.41 -18.05
C VAL A 34 1.76 0.83 -18.93
N PHE A 35 1.89 2.01 -18.34
CA PHE A 35 2.04 3.26 -19.10
C PHE A 35 3.38 3.35 -19.81
N VAL A 36 4.49 2.94 -19.18
CA VAL A 36 5.81 2.93 -19.83
C VAL A 36 5.82 1.98 -21.02
N LEU A 37 5.24 0.78 -20.91
CA LEU A 37 5.13 -0.15 -22.05
C LEU A 37 4.30 0.43 -23.20
N ILE A 38 3.18 1.09 -22.89
CA ILE A 38 2.37 1.78 -23.90
C ILE A 38 3.17 2.92 -24.55
N GLY A 39 3.91 3.68 -23.75
CA GLY A 39 4.78 4.77 -24.21
C GLY A 39 5.86 4.27 -25.16
N GLN A 40 6.58 3.21 -24.78
CA GLN A 40 7.60 2.57 -25.61
C GLN A 40 7.04 2.01 -26.91
N TRP A 41 5.84 1.41 -26.87
CA TRP A 41 5.18 0.90 -28.07
C TRP A 41 4.80 2.03 -29.05
N LEU A 42 4.31 3.16 -28.53
CA LEU A 42 4.08 4.37 -29.33
C LEU A 42 5.39 4.92 -29.90
N GLU A 43 6.43 5.00 -29.08
CA GLU A 43 7.75 5.50 -29.49
C GLU A 43 8.30 4.70 -30.69
N GLY A 44 8.25 3.37 -30.61
CA GLY A 44 8.72 2.48 -31.67
C GLY A 44 7.92 2.59 -32.98
N LYS A 45 6.66 3.05 -32.90
CA LYS A 45 5.81 3.25 -34.08
C LYS A 45 6.03 4.60 -34.76
N TYR A 46 6.29 5.65 -33.98
CA TYR A 46 6.38 7.02 -34.49
C TYR A 46 7.82 7.54 -34.66
N GLY A 47 8.83 6.79 -34.19
CA GLY A 47 10.26 7.10 -34.41
C GLY A 47 10.77 8.33 -33.64
N TYR A 48 10.02 8.81 -32.65
CA TYR A 48 10.43 9.94 -31.82
C TYR A 48 11.45 9.49 -30.75
N ALA A 49 12.31 10.43 -30.31
CA ALA A 49 13.10 10.31 -29.09
C ALA A 49 12.18 10.03 -27.87
N PRO A 50 12.68 9.57 -26.70
CA PRO A 50 11.89 8.90 -25.65
C PRO A 50 10.84 9.75 -24.88
N TRP A 51 10.14 10.66 -25.56
CA TRP A 51 9.25 11.68 -25.02
C TRP A 51 7.88 11.11 -24.67
N PHE A 52 7.34 10.18 -25.45
CA PHE A 52 6.09 9.50 -25.11
C PHE A 52 6.26 8.64 -23.87
N THR A 53 7.39 7.96 -23.72
CA THR A 53 7.70 7.19 -22.52
C THR A 53 7.77 8.09 -21.28
N VAL A 54 8.44 9.24 -21.37
CA VAL A 54 8.53 10.22 -20.26
C VAL A 54 7.15 10.79 -19.93
N GLY A 55 6.36 11.17 -20.92
CA GLY A 55 4.99 11.66 -20.71
C GLY A 55 4.10 10.61 -20.05
N ALA A 56 4.17 9.36 -20.51
CA ALA A 56 3.42 8.25 -19.94
C ALA A 56 3.84 7.95 -18.49
N PHE A 57 5.13 8.06 -18.17
CA PHE A 57 5.63 7.92 -16.80
C PHE A 57 5.07 9.00 -15.87
N ILE A 58 5.06 10.26 -16.31
CA ILE A 58 4.49 11.38 -15.53
C ILE A 58 2.98 11.16 -15.29
N LEU A 59 2.24 10.72 -16.31
CA LEU A 59 0.82 10.40 -16.18
C LEU A 59 0.58 9.24 -15.20
N ALA A 60 1.39 8.18 -15.26
CA ALA A 60 1.34 7.09 -14.29
C ALA A 60 1.63 7.58 -12.87
N ALA A 61 2.64 8.43 -12.68
CA ALA A 61 2.95 8.99 -11.38
C ALA A 61 1.77 9.77 -10.80
N PHE A 62 1.14 10.65 -11.59
CA PHE A 62 -0.06 11.37 -11.17
C PHE A 62 -1.23 10.46 -10.80
N LEU A 63 -1.46 9.41 -11.61
CA LEU A 63 -2.51 8.44 -11.36
C LEU A 63 -2.25 7.67 -10.05
N SER A 64 -1.03 7.18 -9.87
CA SER A 64 -0.59 6.51 -8.65
C SER A 64 -0.73 7.43 -7.44
N THR A 65 -0.33 8.70 -7.50
CA THR A 65 -0.48 9.65 -6.38
C THR A 65 -1.94 9.78 -5.92
N LYS A 66 -2.88 9.90 -6.86
CA LYS A 66 -4.31 10.00 -6.53
C LYS A 66 -4.83 8.72 -5.86
N MET A 67 -4.40 7.55 -6.34
CA MET A 67 -4.78 6.25 -5.76
C MET A 67 -4.17 6.06 -4.37
N ILE A 68 -2.90 6.43 -4.20
CA ILE A 68 -2.18 6.38 -2.93
C ILE A 68 -2.91 7.22 -1.88
N TYR A 69 -3.29 8.46 -2.21
CA TYR A 69 -3.96 9.35 -1.27
C TYR A 69 -5.28 8.75 -0.73
N LYS A 70 -6.10 8.18 -1.62
CA LYS A 70 -7.35 7.51 -1.24
C LYS A 70 -7.07 6.32 -0.32
N LYS A 71 -6.08 5.50 -0.65
CA LYS A 71 -5.79 4.26 0.09
C LYS A 71 -5.08 4.52 1.42
N ALA A 72 -4.22 5.53 1.49
CA ALA A 72 -3.58 5.98 2.73
C ALA A 72 -4.62 6.41 3.77
N LYS A 73 -5.65 7.16 3.36
CA LYS A 73 -6.75 7.53 4.25
C LYS A 73 -7.52 6.30 4.76
N GLN A 74 -7.76 5.31 3.89
CA GLN A 74 -8.43 4.07 4.27
C GLN A 74 -7.63 3.27 5.31
N TYR A 75 -6.33 3.07 5.09
CA TYR A 75 -5.48 2.35 6.05
C TYR A 75 -5.30 3.10 7.37
N GLY A 76 -5.27 4.43 7.36
CA GLY A 76 -5.23 5.22 8.59
C GLY A 76 -6.46 4.96 9.48
N GLU A 77 -7.64 4.80 8.88
CA GLU A 77 -8.85 4.44 9.62
C GLU A 77 -8.85 2.98 10.06
N GLU A 78 -8.34 2.06 9.25
CA GLU A 78 -8.19 0.63 9.60
C GLU A 78 -7.23 0.44 10.78
N TYR A 79 -6.13 1.17 10.81
CA TYR A 79 -5.17 1.17 11.91
C TYR A 79 -5.80 1.64 13.23
N LYS A 80 -6.55 2.75 13.21
CA LYS A 80 -7.28 3.25 14.40
C LYS A 80 -8.32 2.27 14.92
N LYS A 81 -8.99 1.54 14.03
CA LYS A 81 -9.96 0.51 14.44
C LYS A 81 -9.26 -0.67 15.10
N LEU A 82 -8.19 -1.18 14.49
CA LEU A 82 -7.37 -2.24 15.08
C LEU A 82 -6.87 -1.86 16.49
N ASP A 83 -6.41 -0.63 16.68
CA ASP A 83 -5.95 -0.15 17.98
C ASP A 83 -7.06 -0.18 19.05
N LYS A 84 -8.25 0.33 18.72
CA LYS A 84 -9.42 0.26 19.61
C LYS A 84 -9.83 -1.17 19.94
N ASP A 85 -9.86 -2.06 18.94
CA ASP A 85 -10.24 -3.47 19.12
C ASP A 85 -9.23 -4.22 20.00
N VAL A 86 -7.95 -3.92 19.82
CA VAL A 86 -6.83 -4.44 20.62
C VAL A 86 -6.89 -3.98 22.07
N VAL A 87 -7.31 -2.73 22.32
CA VAL A 87 -7.51 -2.19 23.66
C VAL A 87 -8.73 -2.81 24.35
N ASN A 88 -9.87 -2.90 23.66
CA ASN A 88 -11.10 -3.47 24.22
C ASN A 88 -10.96 -4.96 24.55
N ASN A 89 -10.37 -5.76 23.65
CA ASN A 89 -10.11 -7.18 23.92
C ASN A 89 -9.16 -7.41 25.10
N LYS A 90 -8.26 -6.46 25.39
CA LYS A 90 -7.38 -6.55 26.56
C LYS A 90 -8.20 -6.36 27.84
N LYS A 91 -9.06 -5.34 27.89
CA LYS A 91 -9.91 -5.04 29.05
C LYS A 91 -10.86 -6.18 29.39
N GLU A 92 -11.51 -6.79 28.40
CA GLU A 92 -12.40 -7.95 28.62
C GLU A 92 -11.64 -9.18 29.14
N LYS A 93 -10.36 -9.32 28.83
CA LYS A 93 -9.52 -10.41 29.34
C LYS A 93 -9.16 -10.15 30.81
N ASP A 94 -8.72 -8.93 31.12
CA ASP A 94 -8.34 -8.53 32.47
C ASP A 94 -9.53 -8.60 33.45
N GLU A 95 -10.76 -8.35 32.97
CA GLU A 95 -12.01 -8.41 33.77
C GLU A 95 -12.55 -9.84 33.96
N LYS A 96 -12.21 -10.80 33.09
CA LYS A 96 -12.58 -12.22 33.23
C LYS A 96 -11.59 -13.02 34.09
N GLU A 97 -10.39 -12.50 34.30
CA GLU A 97 -9.34 -13.11 35.13
C GLU A 97 -9.29 -12.52 36.56
N SER A 98 -10.11 -11.50 36.87
CA SER A 98 -10.30 -10.92 38.22
C SER A 98 -11.58 -11.44 38.86
#